data_AF-A0AA38XMT7-F1
#
_entry.id   AF-A0AA38XMT7-F1
#
_cell.length_a   1.000
_cell.length_b   1.000
_cell.length_c   1.000
_cell.angle_alpha   90.00
_cell.angle_beta   90.00
_cell.angle_gamma   90.00
#
_symmetry.space_group_name_H-M   'P 1'
#
loop_
_entity.id
_entity.type
_entity.pdbx_description
1 polymer ?
#
loop_
_entity_poly.entity_id
_entity_poly.type
_entity_poly.pdbx_seq_one_letter_code
_entity_poly.pdbx_strand_id
1 'polypeptide(L)'
;MTNITVSELPALPSYTLRPRPPLIPGISDPLLQMLLLVVAYWTVSGFFHILDVYNLFSEYRLHTPAEVLKRNHVTRYEVFRDVVLQQIGQTAFGLLIAQFDPVETIGREEYDVAVWAQRIRLAQRWIPTLLGVAGVDALSLGTKVQPGYPQLAGVIFGGFHSAPSFASWEMTIAKFIYWAGIPVIQFAVAILIVDTWQYFLHRAMHMNKFLYTTLHSRHHRLYVPYAYGALYNHPVEGFLLDTLGTGFAYLATCMTVRQGMVFFTCATIKTVDDHCGYAFPWDPVQHLTSNNAAYHDVHHQSWGIKTNFSQPFFTFWDRVLGTAWTGGDVSARYQRDRIAAQKKVEAETDAAQASVVNSSEIDTTTAVEQARSSQRQVLEDEEHGGPQILQEEAREEKEVRQASRRSVRRKSVKSISEHIAGLHSRSTAILHADGMH
;
A
#
# COMPACT_ATOMS: atom_id res chain seq x y z
N MET A 1 34.73 -32.89 -49.08
CA MET A 1 33.58 -32.67 -48.18
C MET A 1 33.89 -33.31 -46.85
N THR A 2 34.63 -32.62 -45.99
CA THR A 2 34.85 -33.04 -44.60
C THR A 2 33.69 -32.52 -43.77
N ASN A 3 32.80 -33.44 -43.43
CA ASN A 3 31.67 -33.22 -42.55
C ASN A 3 32.20 -33.10 -41.10
N ILE A 4 32.84 -31.97 -40.78
CA ILE A 4 33.13 -31.61 -39.40
C ILE A 4 31.97 -30.73 -38.96
N THR A 5 30.95 -31.35 -38.37
CA THR A 5 30.01 -30.63 -37.51
C THR A 5 30.76 -30.26 -36.23
N VAL A 6 31.72 -29.33 -36.33
CA VAL A 6 32.14 -28.54 -35.17
C VAL A 6 30.87 -27.83 -34.75
N SER A 7 30.44 -27.99 -33.50
CA SER A 7 29.40 -27.11 -32.95
C SER A 7 29.82 -25.67 -33.26
N GLU A 8 29.11 -24.98 -34.16
CA GLU A 8 29.40 -23.59 -34.53
C GLU A 8 29.37 -22.65 -33.31
N LEU A 9 28.75 -23.11 -32.22
CA LEU A 9 28.70 -22.43 -30.94
C LEU A 9 29.78 -22.99 -30.00
N PRO A 10 30.43 -22.13 -29.20
CA PRO A 10 31.30 -22.56 -28.12
C PRO A 10 30.58 -23.54 -27.17
N ALA A 11 31.29 -24.58 -26.73
CA ALA A 11 30.74 -25.60 -25.85
C ALA A 11 30.31 -25.02 -24.50
N LEU A 12 29.23 -25.55 -23.93
CA LEU A 12 28.78 -25.18 -22.58
C LEU A 12 29.69 -25.82 -21.53
N PRO A 13 30.05 -25.11 -20.45
CA PRO A 13 30.86 -25.67 -19.38
C PRO A 13 30.09 -26.78 -18.65
N SER A 14 30.79 -27.81 -18.17
CA SER A 14 30.15 -28.79 -17.28
C SER A 14 29.83 -28.14 -15.93
N TYR A 15 28.84 -28.68 -15.23
CA TYR A 15 28.46 -28.20 -13.90
C TYR A 15 28.13 -29.36 -12.96
N THR A 16 28.17 -29.08 -11.66
CA THR A 16 27.73 -30.01 -10.62
C THR A 16 26.89 -29.24 -9.62
N LEU A 17 25.67 -29.72 -9.39
CA LEU A 17 24.76 -29.09 -8.44
C LEU A 17 25.12 -29.49 -7.02
N ARG A 18 25.11 -28.52 -6.12
CA ARG A 18 25.21 -28.73 -4.69
C ARG A 18 24.16 -27.90 -3.96
N PRO A 19 23.64 -28.36 -2.81
CA PRO A 19 22.73 -27.56 -2.00
C PRO A 19 23.34 -26.19 -1.67
N ARG A 20 22.53 -25.14 -1.75
CA ARG A 20 22.92 -23.78 -1.37
C ARG A 20 23.14 -23.75 0.15
N PRO A 21 24.31 -23.31 0.65
CA PRO A 21 24.49 -23.12 2.08
C PRO A 21 23.64 -21.96 2.59
N PRO A 22 23.11 -22.02 3.82
CA PRO A 22 22.34 -20.92 4.40
C PRO A 22 23.14 -19.61 4.42
N LEU A 23 22.43 -18.49 4.26
CA LEU A 23 23.06 -17.16 4.25
C LEU A 23 23.66 -16.80 5.63
N ILE A 24 22.97 -17.21 6.70
CA ILE A 24 23.45 -17.09 8.08
C ILE A 24 23.63 -18.50 8.65
N PRO A 25 24.82 -18.87 9.16
CA PRO A 25 25.04 -20.17 9.77
C PRO A 25 24.01 -20.48 10.87
N GLY A 26 23.31 -21.61 10.75
CA GLY A 26 22.30 -22.05 11.71
C GLY A 26 20.87 -21.53 11.48
N ILE A 27 20.66 -20.62 10.52
CA ILE A 27 19.32 -20.11 10.17
C ILE A 27 19.03 -20.47 8.71
N SER A 28 17.99 -21.26 8.45
CA SER A 28 17.61 -21.60 7.07
C SER A 28 17.15 -20.36 6.30
N ASP A 29 17.39 -20.31 4.99
CA ASP A 29 17.00 -19.16 4.16
C ASP A 29 15.49 -18.86 4.24
N PRO A 30 14.56 -19.84 4.24
CA PRO A 30 13.14 -19.56 4.46
C PRO A 30 12.82 -18.95 5.83
N LEU A 31 13.49 -19.41 6.90
CA LEU A 31 13.31 -18.82 8.23
C LEU A 31 13.85 -17.40 8.28
N LEU A 32 15.02 -17.17 7.69
CA LEU A 32 15.60 -15.83 7.60
C LEU A 32 14.68 -14.88 6.83
N GLN A 33 14.09 -15.33 5.72
CA GLN A 33 13.10 -14.54 4.98
C GLN A 33 11.94 -14.12 5.88
N MET A 34 11.33 -15.04 6.63
CA MET A 34 10.21 -14.70 7.53
C MET A 34 10.63 -13.71 8.64
N LEU A 35 11.82 -13.91 9.22
CA LEU A 35 12.37 -13.00 10.23
C LEU A 35 12.62 -11.60 9.66
N LEU A 36 13.11 -11.49 8.43
CA LEU A 36 13.36 -10.21 7.78
C LEU A 36 12.08 -9.38 7.60
N LEU A 37 10.95 -9.99 7.26
CA LEU A 37 9.67 -9.28 7.14
C LEU A 37 9.27 -8.67 8.49
N VAL A 38 9.34 -9.45 9.57
CA VAL A 38 8.99 -8.98 10.92
C VAL A 38 9.94 -7.86 11.37
N VAL A 39 11.25 -8.06 11.19
CA VAL A 39 12.27 -7.07 11.57
C VAL A 39 12.09 -5.78 10.77
N ALA A 40 11.91 -5.86 9.45
CA ALA A 40 11.72 -4.69 8.60
C ALA A 40 10.45 -3.93 8.98
N TYR A 41 9.33 -4.64 9.20
CA TYR A 41 8.07 -4.05 9.63
C TYR A 41 8.24 -3.22 10.90
N TRP A 42 8.79 -3.81 11.96
CA TRP A 42 8.93 -3.15 13.25
C TRP A 42 10.03 -2.10 13.28
N THR A 43 11.08 -2.26 12.46
CA THR A 43 12.14 -1.24 12.34
C THR A 43 11.59 0.04 11.72
N VAL A 44 10.93 -0.06 10.56
CA VAL A 44 10.35 1.11 9.89
C VAL A 44 9.19 1.69 10.69
N SER A 45 8.33 0.83 11.23
CA SER A 45 7.23 1.28 12.08
C SER A 45 7.71 1.97 13.35
N GLY A 46 8.75 1.43 13.99
CA GLY A 46 9.36 2.00 15.18
C GLY A 46 10.00 3.36 14.89
N PHE A 47 10.67 3.50 13.74
CA PHE A 47 11.20 4.78 13.28
C PHE A 47 10.10 5.86 13.22
N PHE A 48 9.03 5.64 12.46
CA PHE A 48 7.94 6.62 12.35
C PHE A 48 7.17 6.81 13.68
N HIS A 49 7.06 5.77 14.49
CA HIS A 49 6.44 5.88 15.82
C HIS A 49 7.26 6.78 16.75
N ILE A 50 8.60 6.68 16.72
CA ILE A 50 9.48 7.60 17.46
C ILE A 50 9.27 9.03 16.98
N LEU A 51 9.21 9.28 15.67
CA LEU A 51 8.91 10.62 15.15
C LEU A 51 7.57 11.15 15.66
N ASP A 52 6.53 10.29 15.66
CA ASP A 52 5.20 10.64 16.16
C ASP A 52 5.22 11.04 17.64
N VAL A 53 5.76 10.17 18.50
CA VAL A 53 5.75 10.33 19.97
C VAL A 53 6.59 11.53 20.42
N TYR A 54 7.76 11.75 19.81
CA TYR A 54 8.64 12.88 20.17
C TYR A 54 8.32 14.17 19.41
N ASN A 55 7.23 14.19 18.64
CA ASN A 55 6.82 15.35 17.84
C ASN A 55 7.92 15.89 16.91
N LEU A 56 8.73 14.98 16.35
CA LEU A 56 9.79 15.34 15.41
C LEU A 56 9.18 15.58 14.03
N PHE A 57 9.65 16.61 13.33
CA PHE A 57 9.25 16.91 11.96
C PHE A 57 7.73 17.08 11.77
N SER A 58 7.06 17.73 12.72
CA SER A 58 5.61 17.87 12.76
C SER A 58 5.03 18.62 11.55
N GLU A 59 5.84 19.43 10.87
CA GLU A 59 5.49 20.12 9.63
C GLU A 59 5.20 19.18 8.46
N TYR A 60 5.76 17.96 8.47
CA TYR A 60 5.53 16.93 7.43
C TYR A 60 4.44 15.93 7.81
N ARG A 61 3.81 16.09 8.97
CA ARG A 61 2.78 15.19 9.46
C ARG A 61 1.43 15.48 8.82
N LEU A 62 0.75 14.44 8.36
CA LEU A 62 -0.57 14.56 7.72
C LEU A 62 -1.66 14.94 8.72
N HIS A 63 -1.62 14.37 9.93
CA HIS A 63 -2.62 14.57 10.97
C HIS A 63 -2.00 14.91 12.33
N THR A 64 -2.70 15.70 13.13
CA THR A 64 -2.28 16.07 14.49
C THR A 64 -2.44 14.91 15.48
N PRO A 65 -1.69 14.90 16.61
CA PRO A 65 -1.92 13.93 17.69
C PRO A 65 -3.37 13.87 18.19
N ALA A 66 -4.05 15.02 18.24
CA ALA A 66 -5.46 15.12 18.62
C ALA A 66 -6.36 14.33 17.65
N GLU A 67 -6.11 14.42 16.33
CA GLU A 67 -6.84 13.64 15.35
C GLU A 67 -6.59 12.14 15.51
N VAL A 68 -5.34 11.72 15.69
CA VAL A 68 -4.99 10.31 15.93
C VAL A 68 -5.73 9.76 17.15
N LEU A 69 -5.82 10.55 18.24
CA LEU A 69 -6.48 10.17 19.47
C LEU A 69 -8.02 10.13 19.35
N LYS A 70 -8.61 11.07 18.59
CA LYS A 70 -10.07 11.30 18.60
C LYS A 70 -10.82 10.73 17.40
N ARG A 71 -10.14 10.42 16.29
CA ARG A 71 -10.78 9.90 15.07
C ARG A 71 -10.62 8.40 14.91
N ASN A 72 -9.59 7.80 15.50
CA ASN A 72 -9.40 6.36 15.46
C ASN A 72 -10.39 5.66 16.41
N HIS A 73 -10.99 4.58 15.93
CA HIS A 73 -12.00 3.79 16.65
C HIS A 73 -11.40 2.53 17.31
N VAL A 74 -10.08 2.44 17.38
CA VAL A 74 -9.33 1.33 17.95
C VAL A 74 -8.15 1.86 18.75
N THR A 75 -7.81 1.17 19.84
CA THR A 75 -6.64 1.53 20.64
C THR A 75 -5.35 1.08 19.98
N ARG A 76 -4.26 1.79 20.28
CA ARG A 76 -2.90 1.44 19.85
C ARG A 76 -2.49 0.01 20.24
N TYR A 77 -2.91 -0.45 21.42
CA TYR A 77 -2.62 -1.80 21.91
C TYR A 77 -3.36 -2.89 21.13
N GLU A 78 -4.65 -2.69 20.83
CA GLU A 78 -5.41 -3.64 19.99
C GLU A 78 -4.77 -3.80 18.61
N VAL A 79 -4.34 -2.69 18.01
CA VAL A 79 -3.61 -2.70 16.74
C VAL A 79 -2.31 -3.50 16.85
N PHE A 80 -1.48 -3.20 17.85
CA PHE A 80 -0.24 -3.92 18.10
C PHE A 80 -0.47 -5.43 18.25
N ARG A 81 -1.42 -5.83 19.10
CA ARG A 81 -1.76 -7.24 19.34
C ARG A 81 -2.16 -7.94 18.05
N ASP A 82 -3.04 -7.32 17.28
CA ASP A 82 -3.61 -7.94 16.08
C ASP A 82 -2.56 -8.09 14.98
N VAL A 83 -1.67 -7.10 14.82
CA VAL A 83 -0.53 -7.18 13.89
C VAL A 83 0.44 -8.30 14.29
N VAL A 84 0.75 -8.45 15.59
CA VAL A 84 1.59 -9.55 16.06
C VAL A 84 0.95 -10.92 15.77
N LEU A 85 -0.36 -11.06 16.01
CA LEU A 85 -1.09 -12.29 15.70
C LEU A 85 -1.07 -12.61 14.20
N GLN A 86 -1.23 -11.59 13.35
CA GLN A 86 -1.14 -11.73 11.91
C GLN A 86 0.26 -12.18 11.47
N GLN A 87 1.31 -11.56 11.99
CA GLN A 87 2.70 -11.94 11.68
C GLN A 87 3.04 -13.37 12.12
N ILE A 88 2.50 -13.84 13.25
CA ILE A 88 2.63 -15.24 13.67
C ILE A 88 1.98 -16.16 12.64
N GLY A 89 0.76 -15.85 12.21
CA GLY A 89 0.03 -16.62 11.19
C GLY A 89 0.76 -16.63 9.84
N GLN A 90 1.24 -15.47 9.38
CA GLN A 90 2.01 -15.32 8.15
C GLN A 90 3.32 -16.11 8.19
N THR A 91 4.04 -16.05 9.32
CA THR A 91 5.28 -16.80 9.52
C THR A 91 5.04 -18.31 9.50
N ALA A 92 4.00 -18.78 10.21
CA ALA A 92 3.65 -20.20 10.23
C ALA A 92 3.26 -20.70 8.84
N PHE A 93 2.44 -19.94 8.11
CA PHE A 93 2.05 -20.26 6.75
C PHE A 93 3.26 -20.26 5.80
N GLY A 94 4.11 -19.24 5.85
CA GLY A 94 5.31 -19.16 5.00
C GLY A 94 6.28 -20.32 5.24
N LEU A 95 6.51 -20.70 6.50
CA LEU A 95 7.35 -21.85 6.84
C LEU A 95 6.73 -23.19 6.40
N LEU A 96 5.40 -23.31 6.44
CA LEU A 96 4.69 -24.48 5.95
C LEU A 96 4.84 -24.61 4.43
N ILE A 97 4.63 -23.53 3.68
CA ILE A 97 4.80 -23.53 2.22
C ILE A 97 6.25 -23.85 1.84
N ALA A 98 7.23 -23.30 2.57
CA ALA A 98 8.64 -23.56 2.32
C ALA A 98 9.05 -25.04 2.50
N GLN A 99 8.25 -25.89 3.18
CA GLN A 99 8.52 -27.33 3.24
C GLN A 99 8.28 -28.03 1.90
N PHE A 100 7.51 -27.43 1.00
CA PHE A 100 7.18 -27.98 -0.31
C PHE A 100 8.12 -27.46 -1.42
N ASP A 101 8.96 -26.47 -1.10
CA ASP A 101 9.93 -25.95 -2.05
C ASP A 101 11.09 -26.95 -2.24
N PRO A 102 11.56 -27.15 -3.49
CA PRO A 102 12.74 -27.96 -3.73
C PRO A 102 13.97 -27.31 -3.09
N VAL A 103 14.92 -28.13 -2.66
CA VAL A 103 16.18 -27.64 -2.11
C VAL A 103 16.89 -26.78 -3.15
N GLU A 104 17.14 -25.52 -2.81
CA GLU A 104 17.85 -24.61 -3.71
C GLU A 104 19.29 -25.09 -3.92
N THR A 105 19.73 -25.12 -5.18
CA THR A 105 21.07 -25.58 -5.55
C THR A 105 21.88 -24.50 -6.25
N ILE A 106 23.19 -24.60 -6.14
CA ILE A 106 24.18 -23.74 -6.80
C ILE A 106 25.14 -24.58 -7.63
N GLY A 107 25.93 -23.93 -8.49
CA GLY A 107 26.97 -24.55 -9.31
C GLY A 107 26.65 -24.57 -10.81
N ARG A 108 25.47 -24.08 -11.23
CA ARG A 108 25.04 -23.98 -12.64
C ARG A 108 25.24 -22.58 -13.24
N GLU A 109 25.72 -21.62 -12.46
CA GLU A 109 25.74 -20.21 -12.84
C GLU A 109 26.57 -19.97 -14.11
N GLU A 110 27.76 -20.58 -14.22
CA GLU A 110 28.61 -20.45 -15.42
C GLU A 110 27.97 -21.09 -16.65
N TYR A 111 27.29 -22.22 -16.48
CA TYR A 111 26.53 -22.88 -17.54
C TYR A 111 25.38 -21.99 -18.02
N ASP A 112 24.58 -21.45 -17.11
CA ASP A 112 23.42 -20.62 -17.47
C ASP A 112 23.85 -19.30 -18.13
N VAL A 113 24.96 -18.70 -17.68
CA VAL A 113 25.57 -17.54 -18.35
C VAL A 113 26.05 -17.93 -19.75
N ALA A 114 26.71 -19.08 -19.92
CA ALA A 114 27.16 -19.54 -21.24
C ALA A 114 25.97 -19.83 -22.17
N VAL A 115 24.84 -20.33 -21.66
CA VAL A 115 23.59 -20.48 -22.44
C VAL A 115 23.11 -19.12 -22.95
N TRP A 116 23.15 -18.07 -22.14
CA TRP A 116 22.83 -16.72 -22.61
C TRP A 116 23.84 -16.20 -23.65
N ALA A 117 25.13 -16.49 -23.48
CA ALA A 117 26.14 -16.15 -24.49
C ALA A 117 25.87 -16.88 -25.83
N GLN A 118 25.45 -18.15 -25.80
CA GLN A 118 25.00 -18.86 -27.00
C GLN A 118 23.76 -18.20 -27.61
N ARG A 119 22.78 -17.77 -26.81
CA ARG A 119 21.59 -17.05 -27.32
C ARG A 119 21.96 -15.73 -27.98
N ILE A 120 22.90 -14.98 -27.42
CA ILE A 120 23.43 -13.74 -28.02
C ILE A 120 24.13 -14.04 -29.35
N ARG A 121 24.98 -15.08 -29.37
CA ARG A 121 25.66 -15.55 -30.58
C ARG A 121 24.67 -15.97 -31.67
N LEU A 122 23.63 -16.69 -31.30
CA LEU A 122 22.55 -17.08 -32.20
C LEU A 122 21.74 -15.88 -32.71
N ALA A 123 21.47 -14.88 -31.87
CA ALA A 123 20.77 -13.67 -32.28
C ALA A 123 21.53 -12.89 -33.35
N GLN A 124 22.87 -12.93 -33.33
CA GLN A 124 23.69 -12.29 -34.36
C GLN A 124 23.45 -12.87 -35.76
N ARG A 125 22.99 -14.13 -35.90
CA ARG A 125 22.70 -14.74 -37.21
C ARG A 125 21.66 -13.97 -38.04
N TRP A 126 20.86 -13.12 -37.40
CA TRP A 126 19.91 -12.24 -38.08
C TRP A 126 20.56 -10.98 -38.67
N ILE A 127 21.76 -10.59 -38.22
CA ILE A 127 22.43 -9.35 -38.63
C ILE A 127 22.71 -9.29 -40.13
N PRO A 128 23.27 -10.33 -40.79
CA PRO A 128 23.46 -10.31 -42.24
C PRO A 128 22.15 -10.08 -43.01
N THR A 129 21.06 -10.74 -42.58
CA THR A 129 19.73 -10.60 -43.19
C THR A 129 19.19 -9.18 -43.00
N LEU A 130 19.29 -8.63 -41.79
CA LEU A 130 18.84 -7.26 -41.50
C LEU A 130 19.64 -6.21 -42.29
N LEU A 131 20.96 -6.39 -42.43
CA LEU A 131 21.80 -5.54 -43.28
C LEU A 131 21.40 -5.66 -44.76
N GLY A 132 21.13 -6.88 -45.23
CA GLY A 132 20.65 -7.11 -46.60
C GLY A 132 19.33 -6.40 -46.90
N VAL A 133 18.38 -6.39 -45.96
CA VAL A 133 17.12 -5.62 -46.07
C VAL A 133 17.40 -4.12 -46.19
N ALA A 134 18.44 -3.62 -45.53
CA ALA A 134 18.89 -2.23 -45.64
C ALA A 134 19.77 -1.96 -46.88
N GLY A 135 19.94 -2.93 -47.79
CA GLY A 135 20.76 -2.81 -48.99
C GLY A 135 22.27 -2.89 -48.74
N VAL A 136 22.70 -3.37 -47.58
CA VAL A 136 24.10 -3.50 -47.19
C VAL A 136 24.55 -4.96 -47.29
N ASP A 137 25.55 -5.24 -48.13
CA ASP A 137 26.17 -6.56 -48.22
C ASP A 137 27.08 -6.83 -47.01
N ALA A 138 26.62 -7.71 -46.11
CA ALA A 138 27.33 -8.04 -44.89
C ALA A 138 28.70 -8.68 -45.14
N LEU A 139 28.85 -9.46 -46.22
CA LEU A 139 30.12 -10.12 -46.54
C LEU A 139 31.20 -9.09 -46.92
N SER A 140 30.88 -8.18 -47.85
CA SER A 140 31.76 -7.10 -48.28
C SER A 140 32.10 -6.15 -47.13
N LEU A 141 31.09 -5.76 -46.33
CA LEU A 141 31.32 -4.90 -45.18
C LEU A 141 32.20 -5.58 -44.12
N GLY A 142 31.87 -6.82 -43.74
CA GLY A 142 32.62 -7.57 -42.75
C GLY A 142 34.08 -7.77 -43.17
N THR A 143 34.33 -8.08 -44.44
CA THR A 143 35.70 -8.26 -44.98
C THR A 143 36.52 -6.98 -44.90
N LYS A 144 35.91 -5.82 -45.16
CA LYS A 144 36.59 -4.51 -45.04
C LYS A 144 36.90 -4.14 -43.58
N VAL A 145 36.02 -4.52 -42.65
CA VAL A 145 36.13 -4.17 -41.22
C VAL A 145 37.08 -5.13 -40.47
N GLN A 146 37.18 -6.38 -40.91
CA GLN A 146 37.91 -7.47 -40.23
C GLN A 146 39.36 -7.14 -39.83
N PRO A 147 40.19 -6.45 -40.65
CA PRO A 147 41.57 -6.18 -40.28
C PRO A 147 41.71 -5.20 -39.09
N GLY A 148 40.80 -4.23 -38.98
CA GLY A 148 40.82 -3.24 -37.89
C GLY A 148 39.98 -3.64 -36.69
N TYR A 149 38.87 -4.36 -36.91
CA TYR A 149 37.88 -4.67 -35.89
C TYR A 149 37.36 -6.11 -36.04
N PRO A 150 38.17 -7.13 -35.71
CA PRO A 150 37.81 -8.54 -35.92
C PRO A 150 36.57 -8.98 -35.15
N GLN A 151 36.32 -8.40 -33.96
CA GLN A 151 35.11 -8.70 -33.18
C GLN A 151 33.85 -8.14 -33.85
N LEU A 152 33.91 -6.93 -34.39
CA LEU A 152 32.80 -6.32 -35.11
C LEU A 152 32.53 -7.05 -36.44
N ALA A 153 33.59 -7.47 -37.14
CA ALA A 153 33.44 -8.30 -38.33
C ALA A 153 32.74 -9.63 -38.01
N GLY A 154 33.06 -10.28 -36.89
CA GLY A 154 32.35 -11.50 -36.45
C GLY A 154 30.86 -11.28 -36.24
N VAL A 155 30.47 -10.14 -35.66
CA VAL A 155 29.06 -9.73 -35.50
C VAL A 155 28.40 -9.51 -36.88
N ILE A 156 29.06 -8.78 -37.78
CA ILE A 156 28.56 -8.51 -39.14
C ILE A 156 28.38 -9.81 -39.93
N PHE A 157 29.28 -10.77 -39.77
CA PHE A 157 29.17 -12.09 -40.39
C PHE A 157 28.08 -12.97 -39.77
N GLY A 158 27.42 -12.51 -38.70
CA GLY A 158 26.32 -13.23 -38.07
C GLY A 158 26.73 -14.12 -36.90
N GLY A 159 27.78 -13.71 -36.17
CA GLY A 159 28.34 -14.46 -35.05
C GLY A 159 29.44 -15.44 -35.44
N PHE A 160 29.94 -15.39 -36.67
CA PHE A 160 31.08 -16.21 -37.06
C PHE A 160 32.38 -15.53 -36.64
N HIS A 161 32.90 -15.94 -35.48
CA HIS A 161 34.20 -15.52 -34.97
C HIS A 161 35.26 -16.58 -35.29
N SER A 162 36.51 -16.14 -35.51
CA SER A 162 37.64 -17.03 -35.78
C SER A 162 38.07 -17.86 -34.57
N ALA A 163 37.75 -17.42 -33.35
CA ALA A 163 38.07 -18.10 -32.11
C ALA A 163 36.96 -19.11 -31.73
N PRO A 164 37.33 -20.28 -31.16
CA PRO A 164 36.36 -21.29 -30.72
C PRO A 164 35.64 -20.93 -29.40
N SER A 165 35.94 -19.78 -28.81
CA SER A 165 35.36 -19.28 -27.55
C SER A 165 34.38 -18.12 -27.78
N PHE A 166 33.59 -17.79 -26.75
CA PHE A 166 32.81 -16.57 -26.75
C PHE A 166 33.73 -15.34 -26.79
N ALA A 167 33.24 -14.28 -27.42
CA ALA A 167 33.86 -12.97 -27.31
C ALA A 167 33.63 -12.40 -25.91
N SER A 168 34.55 -11.56 -25.43
CA SER A 168 34.47 -10.98 -24.07
C SER A 168 33.19 -10.16 -23.85
N TRP A 169 32.73 -9.43 -24.87
CA TRP A 169 31.52 -8.64 -24.81
C TRP A 169 30.26 -9.52 -24.74
N GLU A 170 30.22 -10.68 -25.41
CA GLU A 170 29.10 -11.62 -25.34
C GLU A 170 28.94 -12.15 -23.92
N MET A 171 30.05 -12.53 -23.30
CA MET A 171 30.06 -12.98 -21.90
C MET A 171 29.67 -11.85 -20.94
N THR A 172 30.06 -10.61 -21.23
CA THR A 172 29.68 -9.45 -20.41
C THR A 172 28.18 -9.20 -20.46
N ILE A 173 27.59 -9.20 -21.66
CA ILE A 173 26.14 -9.04 -21.82
C ILE A 173 25.39 -10.24 -21.24
N ALA A 174 25.88 -11.47 -21.44
CA ALA A 174 25.26 -12.67 -20.87
C ALA A 174 25.24 -12.63 -19.33
N LYS A 175 26.35 -12.22 -18.71
CA LYS A 175 26.42 -12.00 -17.25
C LYS A 175 25.43 -10.92 -16.81
N PHE A 176 25.33 -9.81 -17.54
CA PHE A 176 24.36 -8.76 -17.23
C PHE A 176 22.92 -9.29 -17.29
N ILE A 177 22.55 -10.00 -18.36
CA ILE A 177 21.21 -10.59 -18.50
C ILE A 177 20.93 -11.55 -17.34
N TYR A 178 21.87 -12.43 -17.01
CA TYR A 178 21.68 -13.41 -15.95
C TYR A 178 21.60 -12.79 -14.56
N TRP A 179 22.56 -11.94 -14.19
CA TRP A 179 22.69 -11.42 -12.82
C TRP A 179 21.84 -10.19 -12.52
N ALA A 180 21.47 -9.40 -13.53
CA ALA A 180 20.72 -8.16 -13.35
C ALA A 180 19.43 -8.13 -14.16
N GLY A 181 19.50 -8.44 -15.46
CA GLY A 181 18.35 -8.36 -16.37
C GLY A 181 17.18 -9.24 -15.93
N ILE A 182 17.43 -10.53 -15.69
CA ILE A 182 16.40 -11.48 -15.25
C ILE A 182 15.82 -11.05 -13.89
N PRO A 183 16.60 -10.80 -12.82
CA PRO A 183 16.05 -10.34 -11.54
C PRO A 183 15.24 -9.04 -11.64
N VAL A 184 15.68 -8.06 -12.43
CA VAL A 184 14.94 -6.79 -12.63
C VAL A 184 13.58 -7.06 -13.29
N ILE A 185 13.55 -7.91 -14.32
CA ILE A 185 12.29 -8.29 -14.98
C ILE A 185 11.38 -9.06 -14.01
N GLN A 186 11.94 -9.98 -13.22
CA GLN A 186 11.19 -10.72 -12.20
C GLN A 186 10.56 -9.77 -11.18
N PHE A 187 11.32 -8.82 -10.61
CA PHE A 187 10.77 -7.84 -9.66
C PHE A 187 9.74 -6.93 -10.31
N ALA A 188 9.98 -6.43 -11.53
CA ALA A 188 9.04 -5.57 -12.24
C ALA A 188 7.69 -6.28 -12.49
N VAL A 189 7.73 -7.52 -13.00
CA VAL A 189 6.52 -8.32 -13.22
C VAL A 189 5.83 -8.65 -11.90
N ALA A 190 6.57 -8.98 -10.84
CA ALA A 190 6.00 -9.26 -9.52
C ALA A 190 5.29 -8.04 -8.94
N ILE A 191 5.86 -6.84 -9.06
CA ILE A 191 5.23 -5.58 -8.65
C ILE A 191 3.91 -5.38 -9.41
N LEU A 192 3.89 -5.59 -10.73
CA LEU A 192 2.67 -5.46 -11.53
C LEU A 192 1.59 -6.47 -11.10
N ILE A 193 1.98 -7.71 -10.78
CA ILE A 193 1.07 -8.73 -10.26
C ILE A 193 0.50 -8.28 -8.92
N VAL A 194 1.34 -7.82 -7.98
CA VAL A 194 0.91 -7.37 -6.66
C VAL A 194 -0.03 -6.17 -6.76
N ASP A 195 0.32 -5.13 -7.51
CA ASP A 195 -0.53 -3.94 -7.70
C ASP A 195 -1.89 -4.31 -8.30
N THR A 196 -1.90 -5.22 -9.27
CA THR A 196 -3.14 -5.72 -9.89
C THR A 196 -3.99 -6.48 -8.87
N TRP A 197 -3.37 -7.42 -8.16
CA TRP A 197 -4.03 -8.25 -7.16
C TRP A 197 -4.65 -7.40 -6.04
N GLN A 198 -3.85 -6.52 -5.45
CA GLN A 198 -4.23 -5.63 -4.37
C GLN A 198 -5.31 -4.66 -4.81
N TYR A 199 -5.15 -3.97 -5.95
CA TYR A 199 -6.14 -3.02 -6.43
C TYR A 199 -7.53 -3.66 -6.61
N PHE A 200 -7.62 -4.81 -7.30
CA PHE A 200 -8.91 -5.40 -7.60
C PHE A 200 -9.59 -5.97 -6.34
N LEU A 201 -8.83 -6.61 -5.44
CA LEU A 201 -9.39 -7.10 -4.18
C LEU A 201 -9.79 -5.95 -3.25
N HIS A 202 -8.95 -4.93 -3.12
CA HIS A 202 -9.21 -3.75 -2.29
C HIS A 202 -10.47 -3.03 -2.77
N ARG A 203 -10.56 -2.76 -4.08
CA ARG A 203 -11.77 -2.19 -4.68
C ARG A 203 -12.99 -3.09 -4.47
N ALA A 204 -12.88 -4.41 -4.66
CA ALA A 204 -13.98 -5.32 -4.40
C ALA A 204 -14.45 -5.24 -2.95
N MET A 205 -13.52 -5.15 -2.00
CA MET A 205 -13.82 -5.02 -0.58
C MET A 205 -14.54 -3.72 -0.24
N HIS A 206 -14.28 -2.61 -0.95
CA HIS A 206 -15.04 -1.36 -0.78
C HIS A 206 -16.38 -1.32 -1.49
N MET A 207 -16.46 -1.95 -2.67
CA MET A 207 -17.64 -1.85 -3.53
C MET A 207 -18.71 -2.90 -3.18
N ASN A 208 -18.32 -3.99 -2.52
CA ASN A 208 -19.24 -5.00 -2.01
C ASN A 208 -19.54 -4.78 -0.52
N LYS A 209 -20.81 -4.58 -0.19
CA LYS A 209 -21.26 -4.32 1.19
C LYS A 209 -20.82 -5.41 2.17
N PHE A 210 -20.93 -6.68 1.81
CA PHE A 210 -20.57 -7.79 2.69
C PHE A 210 -19.06 -7.83 2.95
N LEU A 211 -18.25 -7.70 1.89
CA LEU A 211 -16.79 -7.68 2.03
C LEU A 211 -16.34 -6.48 2.87
N TYR A 212 -16.94 -5.30 2.67
CA TYR A 212 -16.63 -4.11 3.46
C TYR A 212 -16.97 -4.33 4.94
N THR A 213 -18.23 -4.64 5.26
CA THR A 213 -18.66 -4.68 6.66
C THR A 213 -18.03 -5.82 7.45
N THR A 214 -17.66 -6.93 6.79
CA THR A 214 -17.14 -8.12 7.45
C THR A 214 -15.62 -8.10 7.55
N LEU A 215 -14.93 -7.62 6.51
CA LEU A 215 -13.47 -7.69 6.41
C LEU A 215 -12.86 -6.29 6.56
N HIS A 216 -13.07 -5.45 5.56
CA HIS A 216 -12.24 -4.26 5.34
C HIS A 216 -12.60 -3.07 6.24
N SER A 217 -13.82 -3.01 6.76
CA SER A 217 -14.23 -1.99 7.74
C SER A 217 -13.42 -2.05 9.04
N ARG A 218 -12.77 -3.19 9.35
CA ARG A 218 -11.83 -3.30 10.47
C ARG A 218 -10.61 -2.41 10.24
N HIS A 219 -10.02 -2.48 9.05
CA HIS A 219 -8.88 -1.66 8.66
C HIS A 219 -9.23 -0.16 8.76
N HIS A 220 -10.38 0.24 8.22
CA HIS A 220 -10.90 1.62 8.30
C HIS A 220 -11.36 2.09 9.68
N ARG A 221 -11.21 1.28 10.75
CA ARG A 221 -11.29 1.81 12.13
C ARG A 221 -10.07 2.67 12.47
N LEU A 222 -8.96 2.49 11.75
CA LEU A 222 -7.81 3.38 11.74
C LEU A 222 -8.02 4.50 10.72
N TYR A 223 -8.93 5.40 11.04
CA TYR A 223 -9.28 6.53 10.20
C TYR A 223 -8.09 7.49 9.95
N VAL A 224 -7.20 7.63 10.94
CA VAL A 224 -5.93 8.35 10.82
C VAL A 224 -4.82 7.29 10.83
N PRO A 225 -4.30 6.90 9.67
CA PRO A 225 -3.25 5.89 9.56
C PRO A 225 -1.98 6.29 10.30
N TYR A 226 -1.28 5.28 10.81
CA TYR A 226 0.06 5.40 11.37
C TYR A 226 0.84 4.11 11.09
N ALA A 227 2.17 4.19 11.09
CA ALA A 227 3.07 3.19 10.51
C ALA A 227 2.80 1.72 10.94
N TYR A 228 2.79 1.41 12.25
CA TYR A 228 2.54 0.02 12.69
C TYR A 228 1.07 -0.41 12.57
N GLY A 229 0.18 0.47 12.13
CA GLY A 229 -1.21 0.15 11.78
C GLY A 229 -1.38 -0.38 10.35
N ALA A 230 -0.31 -0.44 9.55
CA ALA A 230 -0.36 -0.85 8.15
C ALA A 230 -0.93 -2.26 7.94
N LEU A 231 -0.66 -3.19 8.86
CA LEU A 231 -1.22 -4.54 8.84
C LEU A 231 -2.40 -4.70 9.81
N TYR A 232 -3.04 -3.62 10.25
CA TYR A 232 -4.26 -3.74 11.05
C TYR A 232 -5.45 -4.04 10.13
N ASN A 233 -5.71 -5.31 9.87
CA ASN A 233 -6.83 -5.74 9.05
C ASN A 233 -7.49 -7.02 9.59
N HIS A 234 -8.55 -7.47 8.94
CA HIS A 234 -9.17 -8.74 9.30
C HIS A 234 -8.23 -9.91 8.90
N PRO A 235 -8.05 -10.98 9.71
CA PRO A 235 -7.07 -12.03 9.39
C PRO A 235 -7.21 -12.64 7.98
N VAL A 236 -8.45 -12.84 7.51
CA VAL A 236 -8.73 -13.31 6.15
C VAL A 236 -8.30 -12.28 5.10
N GLU A 237 -8.55 -11.00 5.34
CA GLU A 237 -8.12 -9.93 4.44
C GLU A 237 -6.60 -9.84 4.38
N GLY A 238 -5.92 -9.84 5.53
CA GLY A 238 -4.46 -9.82 5.59
C GLY A 238 -3.81 -11.05 4.96
N PHE A 239 -4.48 -12.21 5.05
CA PHE A 239 -4.05 -13.38 4.29
C PHE A 239 -4.19 -13.17 2.77
N LEU A 240 -5.34 -12.69 2.30
CA LEU A 240 -5.61 -12.50 0.86
C LEU A 240 -4.76 -11.39 0.23
N LEU A 241 -4.64 -10.24 0.90
CA LEU A 241 -3.94 -9.05 0.40
C LEU A 241 -2.43 -9.16 0.66
N ASP A 242 -2.03 -9.38 1.91
CA ASP A 242 -0.63 -9.21 2.32
C ASP A 242 0.21 -10.47 2.09
N THR A 243 -0.42 -11.65 2.07
CA THR A 243 0.28 -12.95 2.01
C THR A 243 0.14 -13.61 0.65
N LEU A 244 -1.10 -13.90 0.22
CA LEU A 244 -1.35 -14.66 -1.01
C LEU A 244 -0.94 -13.90 -2.28
N GLY A 245 -1.25 -12.61 -2.38
CA GLY A 245 -0.91 -11.81 -3.57
C GLY A 245 0.59 -11.77 -3.82
N THR A 246 1.36 -11.41 -2.80
CA THR A 246 2.82 -11.33 -2.86
C THR A 246 3.47 -12.72 -3.02
N GLY A 247 2.92 -13.75 -2.35
CA GLY A 247 3.35 -15.14 -2.52
C GLY A 247 3.12 -15.68 -3.93
N PHE A 248 1.97 -15.37 -4.53
CA PHE A 248 1.68 -15.72 -5.93
C PHE A 248 2.64 -15.01 -6.88
N ALA A 249 2.91 -13.72 -6.68
CA ALA A 249 3.87 -12.97 -7.50
C ALA A 249 5.28 -13.57 -7.43
N TYR A 250 5.74 -13.95 -6.23
CA TYR A 250 7.01 -14.64 -6.01
C TYR A 250 7.11 -15.96 -6.80
N LEU A 251 6.08 -16.80 -6.72
CA LEU A 251 6.04 -18.08 -7.44
C LEU A 251 5.95 -17.89 -8.96
N ALA A 252 5.03 -17.02 -9.42
CA ALA A 252 4.76 -16.77 -10.84
C ALA A 252 5.96 -16.18 -11.59
N THR A 253 6.86 -15.49 -10.88
CA THR A 253 8.08 -14.93 -11.44
C THR A 253 9.30 -15.81 -11.23
N CYS A 254 9.15 -16.97 -10.61
CA CYS A 254 10.23 -17.94 -10.36
C CYS A 254 11.42 -17.32 -9.61
N MET A 255 11.14 -16.49 -8.62
CA MET A 255 12.19 -15.94 -7.76
C MET A 255 12.81 -17.05 -6.90
N THR A 256 14.11 -16.95 -6.67
CA THR A 256 14.80 -17.70 -5.61
C THR A 256 14.38 -17.18 -4.24
N VAL A 257 14.57 -17.98 -3.19
CA VAL A 257 14.27 -17.59 -1.80
C VAL A 257 14.98 -16.28 -1.43
N ARG A 258 16.23 -16.10 -1.88
CA ARG A 258 17.01 -14.87 -1.63
C ARG A 258 16.50 -13.65 -2.40
N GLN A 259 16.02 -13.81 -3.62
CA GLN A 259 15.31 -12.72 -4.32
C GLN A 259 13.99 -12.40 -3.61
N GLY A 260 13.29 -13.43 -3.11
CA GLY A 260 12.12 -13.31 -2.25
C GLY A 260 12.42 -12.44 -1.03
N MET A 261 13.51 -12.71 -0.30
CA MET A 261 13.92 -11.89 0.86
C MET A 261 13.93 -10.39 0.54
N VAL A 262 14.53 -10.01 -0.59
CA VAL A 262 14.58 -8.60 -1.03
C VAL A 262 13.18 -8.11 -1.38
N PHE A 263 12.45 -8.84 -2.22
CA PHE A 263 11.13 -8.45 -2.70
C PHE A 263 10.11 -8.26 -1.58
N PHE A 264 9.95 -9.25 -0.70
CA PHE A 264 9.02 -9.19 0.41
C PHE A 264 9.41 -8.11 1.41
N THR A 265 10.71 -7.94 1.71
CA THR A 265 11.18 -6.89 2.61
C THR A 265 10.85 -5.50 2.04
N CYS A 266 11.14 -5.24 0.76
CA CYS A 266 10.80 -3.98 0.12
C CYS A 266 9.29 -3.74 0.07
N ALA A 267 8.48 -4.77 -0.21
CA ALA A 267 7.03 -4.67 -0.18
C ALA A 267 6.51 -4.34 1.24
N THR A 268 7.04 -4.97 2.29
CA THR A 268 6.70 -4.66 3.67
C THR A 268 7.06 -3.23 4.06
N ILE A 269 8.27 -2.78 3.70
CA ILE A 269 8.69 -1.38 3.93
C ILE A 269 7.71 -0.43 3.23
N LYS A 270 7.34 -0.73 1.97
CA LYS A 270 6.40 0.10 1.21
C LYS A 270 5.03 0.19 1.86
N THR A 271 4.48 -0.93 2.30
CA THR A 271 3.18 -0.98 2.98
C THR A 271 3.19 -0.14 4.27
N VAL A 272 4.28 -0.20 5.05
CA VAL A 272 4.44 0.62 6.27
C VAL A 272 4.57 2.11 5.93
N ASP A 273 5.36 2.45 4.90
CA ASP A 273 5.53 3.83 4.44
C ASP A 273 4.21 4.45 3.95
N ASP A 274 3.37 3.71 3.22
CA ASP A 274 2.04 4.17 2.79
C ASP A 274 1.08 4.47 3.94
N HIS A 275 1.38 4.00 5.15
CA HIS A 275 0.59 4.26 6.35
C HIS A 275 1.33 5.13 7.35
N CYS A 276 2.52 5.64 7.03
CA CYS A 276 3.41 6.19 8.06
C CYS A 276 2.89 7.46 8.73
N GLY A 277 1.95 8.17 8.10
CA GLY A 277 1.37 9.43 8.58
C GLY A 277 2.25 10.66 8.31
N TYR A 278 3.34 10.49 7.54
CA TYR A 278 4.28 11.54 7.16
C TYR A 278 4.43 11.62 5.63
N ALA A 279 4.54 12.85 5.13
CA ALA A 279 4.84 13.13 3.73
C ALA A 279 6.17 13.90 3.64
N PHE A 280 7.29 13.17 3.74
CA PHE A 280 8.62 13.78 3.66
C PHE A 280 9.00 14.09 2.21
N PRO A 281 9.54 15.29 1.91
CA PRO A 281 9.92 15.65 0.56
C PRO A 281 11.18 14.91 0.08
N TRP A 282 11.86 14.15 0.95
CA TRP A 282 13.05 13.36 0.63
C TRP A 282 12.86 11.86 0.84
N ASP A 283 11.64 11.37 1.10
CA ASP A 283 11.43 9.93 1.25
C ASP A 283 11.59 9.20 -0.09
N PRO A 284 12.65 8.39 -0.28
CA PRO A 284 12.88 7.74 -1.56
C PRO A 284 11.77 6.73 -1.91
N VAL A 285 11.09 6.16 -0.91
CA VAL A 285 10.03 5.17 -1.12
C VAL A 285 8.78 5.84 -1.70
N GLN A 286 8.45 7.03 -1.23
CA GLN A 286 7.32 7.83 -1.72
C GLN A 286 7.57 8.45 -3.10
N HIS A 287 8.84 8.61 -3.51
CA HIS A 287 9.21 9.18 -4.81
C HIS A 287 9.48 8.13 -5.89
N LEU A 288 9.88 6.92 -5.51
CA LEU A 288 10.12 5.83 -6.46
C LEU A 288 8.82 5.29 -7.07
N THR A 289 7.72 5.41 -6.33
CA THR A 289 6.42 4.87 -6.71
C THR A 289 5.35 5.95 -6.66
N SER A 290 4.24 5.79 -7.38
CA SER A 290 3.23 6.85 -7.43
C SER A 290 2.19 6.79 -6.31
N ASN A 291 2.09 5.67 -5.58
CA ASN A 291 1.32 5.59 -4.34
C ASN A 291 2.21 6.02 -3.16
N ASN A 292 1.65 6.76 -2.21
CA ASN A 292 2.36 7.25 -1.03
C ASN A 292 1.38 7.50 0.12
N ALA A 293 1.94 7.87 1.28
CA ALA A 293 1.18 8.14 2.49
C ALA A 293 0.02 9.14 2.29
N ALA A 294 0.24 10.23 1.57
CA ALA A 294 -0.80 11.24 1.35
C ALA A 294 -1.92 10.74 0.42
N TYR A 295 -1.57 9.98 -0.63
CA TYR A 295 -2.55 9.42 -1.56
C TYR A 295 -3.43 8.35 -0.87
N HIS A 296 -2.82 7.50 -0.05
CA HIS A 296 -3.52 6.48 0.72
C HIS A 296 -4.30 7.08 1.89
N ASP A 297 -3.82 8.15 2.53
CA ASP A 297 -4.56 8.82 3.60
C ASP A 297 -5.93 9.31 3.14
N VAL A 298 -6.01 9.93 1.94
CA VAL A 298 -7.28 10.35 1.32
C VAL A 298 -8.29 9.20 1.27
N HIS A 299 -7.83 7.98 1.01
CA HIS A 299 -8.68 6.80 0.97
C HIS A 299 -9.27 6.45 2.35
N HIS A 300 -8.51 6.61 3.44
CA HIS A 300 -9.01 6.39 4.80
C HIS A 300 -10.03 7.43 5.26
N GLN A 301 -10.03 8.61 4.62
CA GLN A 301 -11.01 9.64 4.92
C GLN A 301 -12.41 9.23 4.46
N SER A 302 -13.43 9.51 5.29
CA SER A 302 -14.85 9.19 5.01
C SER A 302 -15.37 9.76 3.69
N TRP A 303 -14.77 10.86 3.22
CA TRP A 303 -15.10 11.47 1.94
C TRP A 303 -14.32 10.86 0.75
N GLY A 304 -13.19 10.20 0.99
CA GLY A 304 -12.35 9.55 -0.04
C GLY A 304 -12.41 8.01 -0.04
N ILE A 305 -13.16 7.39 0.87
CA ILE A 305 -13.29 5.93 1.05
C ILE A 305 -13.75 5.10 -0.17
N LYS A 306 -14.19 5.75 -1.25
CA LYS A 306 -14.53 5.08 -2.52
C LYS A 306 -13.62 5.49 -3.67
N THR A 307 -12.44 5.99 -3.35
CA THR A 307 -11.41 6.42 -4.29
C THR A 307 -10.04 5.90 -3.86
N ASN A 308 -9.03 6.02 -4.71
CA ASN A 308 -7.64 5.72 -4.39
C ASN A 308 -7.42 4.28 -3.89
N PHE A 309 -7.93 3.28 -4.62
CA PHE A 309 -7.82 1.87 -4.21
C PHE A 309 -6.45 1.26 -4.48
N SER A 310 -5.60 1.91 -5.28
CA SER A 310 -4.32 1.33 -5.67
C SER A 310 -3.35 1.29 -4.50
N GLN A 311 -2.77 0.12 -4.29
CA GLN A 311 -1.70 -0.14 -3.33
C GLN A 311 -0.94 -1.41 -3.77
N PRO A 312 0.32 -1.60 -3.35
CA PRO A 312 1.11 -0.66 -2.57
C PRO A 312 2.01 0.23 -3.44
N PHE A 313 2.32 -0.10 -4.71
CA PHE A 313 3.34 0.63 -5.46
C PHE A 313 2.75 1.75 -6.34
N PHE A 314 1.98 1.42 -7.38
CA PHE A 314 1.57 2.39 -8.38
C PHE A 314 0.06 2.64 -8.41
N THR A 315 -0.33 3.86 -8.77
CA THR A 315 -1.72 4.36 -8.80
C THR A 315 -2.34 4.29 -10.19
N PHE A 316 -1.75 3.55 -11.13
CA PHE A 316 -2.20 3.56 -12.52
C PHE A 316 -3.58 2.91 -12.66
N TRP A 317 -3.92 1.90 -11.86
CA TRP A 317 -5.24 1.27 -11.91
C TRP A 317 -6.35 2.25 -11.56
N ASP A 318 -6.16 3.11 -10.57
CA ASP A 318 -7.11 4.18 -10.26
C ASP A 318 -7.31 5.15 -11.42
N ARG A 319 -6.25 5.46 -12.17
CA ARG A 319 -6.35 6.34 -13.35
C ARG A 319 -7.06 5.65 -14.51
N VAL A 320 -6.71 4.40 -14.78
CA VAL A 320 -7.28 3.59 -15.88
C VAL A 320 -8.78 3.35 -15.65
N LEU A 321 -9.20 3.14 -14.41
CA LEU A 321 -10.58 2.77 -14.07
C LEU A 321 -11.40 3.91 -13.46
N GLY A 322 -10.84 5.13 -13.43
CA GLY A 322 -11.54 6.33 -12.99
C GLY A 322 -11.90 6.34 -11.51
N THR A 323 -11.07 5.74 -10.65
CA THR A 323 -11.27 5.70 -9.19
C THR A 323 -10.27 6.56 -8.41
N ALA A 324 -9.42 7.33 -9.09
CA ALA A 324 -8.61 8.35 -8.43
C ALA A 324 -9.49 9.47 -7.84
N TRP A 325 -9.10 9.99 -6.68
CA TRP A 325 -9.74 11.15 -6.06
C TRP A 325 -9.69 12.37 -6.99
N THR A 326 -10.84 13.00 -7.19
CA THR A 326 -11.00 14.18 -8.06
C THR A 326 -11.62 15.38 -7.34
N GLY A 327 -11.84 15.30 -6.02
CA GLY A 327 -12.53 16.33 -5.25
C GLY A 327 -11.70 17.58 -4.90
N GLY A 328 -10.62 17.83 -5.64
CA GLY A 328 -9.78 19.02 -5.51
C GLY A 328 -8.90 19.03 -4.26
N ASP A 329 -8.48 20.24 -3.87
CA ASP A 329 -7.63 20.48 -2.70
C ASP A 329 -8.32 20.03 -1.40
N VAL A 330 -7.60 19.20 -0.64
CA VAL A 330 -8.03 18.59 0.62
C VAL A 330 -7.62 19.42 1.84
N SER A 331 -6.80 20.46 1.66
CA SER A 331 -6.23 21.28 2.75
C SER A 331 -7.31 21.88 3.66
N ALA A 332 -8.38 22.44 3.08
CA ALA A 332 -9.49 22.99 3.85
C ALA A 332 -10.25 21.93 4.66
N ARG A 333 -10.34 20.69 4.16
CA ARG A 333 -10.98 19.57 4.89
C ARG A 333 -10.12 19.16 6.08
N TYR A 334 -8.82 18.99 5.87
CA TYR A 334 -7.89 18.67 6.95
C TYR A 334 -7.82 19.78 8.00
N GLN A 335 -7.83 21.06 7.63
CA GLN A 335 -7.88 22.15 8.60
C GLN A 335 -9.13 22.10 9.48
N ARG A 336 -10.30 21.86 8.89
CA ARG A 336 -11.56 21.73 9.65
C ARG A 336 -11.49 20.55 10.62
N ASP A 337 -10.98 19.41 10.16
CA ASP A 337 -10.87 18.21 10.97
C ASP A 337 -9.87 18.40 12.14
N ARG A 338 -8.74 19.08 11.89
CA ARG A 338 -7.76 19.48 12.92
C ARG A 338 -8.40 20.32 14.01
N ILE A 339 -9.12 21.39 13.64
CA ILE A 339 -9.82 22.26 14.59
C ILE A 339 -10.86 21.49 15.38
N ALA A 340 -11.65 20.63 14.71
CA ALA A 340 -12.69 19.84 15.37
C ALA A 340 -12.10 18.82 16.37
N ALA A 341 -10.98 18.17 16.04
CA ALA A 341 -10.31 17.25 16.94
C ALA A 341 -9.70 17.97 18.15
N GLN A 342 -9.07 19.12 17.93
CA GLN A 342 -8.48 19.94 18.98
C GLN A 342 -9.54 20.43 19.99
N LYS A 343 -10.67 20.97 19.49
CA LYS A 343 -11.80 21.38 20.33
C LYS A 343 -12.35 20.24 21.20
N LYS A 344 -12.34 19.00 20.71
CA LYS A 344 -12.76 17.83 21.50
C LYS A 344 -11.78 17.52 22.65
N VAL A 345 -10.48 17.63 22.40
CA VAL A 345 -9.46 17.43 23.43
C VAL A 345 -9.57 18.51 24.51
N GLU A 346 -9.73 19.77 24.11
CA GLU A 346 -9.91 20.89 25.02
C GLU A 346 -11.17 20.71 25.88
N ALA A 347 -12.32 20.42 25.26
CA ALA A 347 -13.57 20.20 25.99
C ALA A 347 -13.50 19.05 27.00
N GLU A 348 -12.79 17.97 26.70
CA GLU A 348 -12.57 16.87 27.66
C GLU A 348 -11.60 17.26 28.78
N THR A 349 -10.58 18.05 28.46
CA THR A 349 -9.62 18.56 29.46
C THR A 349 -10.33 19.51 30.42
N ASP A 350 -11.16 20.40 29.90
CA ASP A 350 -11.97 21.34 30.69
C ASP A 350 -12.99 20.59 31.54
N ALA A 351 -13.66 19.56 31.00
CA ALA A 351 -14.56 18.71 31.77
C ALA A 351 -13.84 17.90 32.86
N ALA A 352 -12.63 17.41 32.57
CA ALA A 352 -11.79 16.72 33.55
C ALA A 352 -11.36 17.69 34.67
N GLN A 353 -10.92 18.90 34.32
CA GLN A 353 -10.58 19.93 35.30
C GLN A 353 -11.82 20.36 36.12
N ALA A 354 -12.97 20.57 35.50
CA ALA A 354 -14.22 20.88 36.19
C ALA A 354 -14.68 19.75 37.12
N SER A 355 -14.44 18.48 36.77
CA SER A 355 -14.75 17.33 37.63
C SER A 355 -13.75 17.16 38.78
N VAL A 356 -12.49 17.56 38.61
CA VAL A 356 -11.46 17.62 39.68
C VAL A 356 -11.70 18.80 40.63
N VAL A 357 -12.25 19.91 40.12
CA VAL A 357 -12.50 21.13 40.89
C VAL A 357 -13.84 21.10 41.64
N ASN A 358 -14.68 20.08 41.45
CA ASN A 358 -15.89 19.85 42.26
C ASN A 358 -15.61 19.33 43.69
N SER A 359 -14.44 19.68 44.26
CA SER A 359 -14.28 19.81 45.70
C SER A 359 -14.17 21.29 46.06
N SER A 360 -15.25 21.81 46.66
CA SER A 360 -15.56 23.19 47.07
C SER A 360 -16.13 24.14 45.99
N GLU A 361 -17.22 24.81 46.36
CA GLU A 361 -18.07 25.68 45.53
C GLU A 361 -17.27 26.79 44.82
N ILE A 362 -17.51 26.98 43.53
CA ILE A 362 -16.96 28.11 42.76
C ILE A 362 -18.06 29.12 42.42
N ASP A 363 -17.74 30.38 42.76
CA ASP A 363 -18.46 31.60 42.44
C ASP A 363 -18.50 31.86 40.92
N THR A 364 -19.72 31.98 40.39
CA THR A 364 -20.02 32.10 38.95
C THR A 364 -19.92 33.53 38.41
N THR A 365 -19.62 34.52 39.25
CA THR A 365 -19.52 35.92 38.83
C THR A 365 -18.36 36.18 37.86
N THR A 366 -17.20 35.57 38.09
CA THR A 366 -16.00 35.77 37.24
C THR A 366 -16.19 35.25 35.81
N ALA A 367 -16.90 34.12 35.64
CA ALA A 367 -17.15 33.53 34.33
C ALA A 367 -18.13 34.37 33.47
N VAL A 368 -19.11 35.02 34.12
CA VAL A 368 -20.05 35.93 33.45
C VAL A 368 -19.38 37.23 33.04
N GLU A 369 -18.44 37.75 33.82
CA GLU A 369 -17.65 38.94 33.48
C GLU A 369 -16.64 38.68 32.35
N GLN A 370 -15.98 37.52 32.36
CA GLN A 370 -15.08 37.14 31.26
C GLN A 370 -15.84 36.97 29.94
N ALA A 371 -16.99 36.29 29.94
CA ALA A 371 -17.84 36.16 28.75
C ALA A 371 -18.29 37.52 28.19
N ARG A 372 -18.64 38.49 29.06
CA ARG A 372 -18.97 39.86 28.64
C ARG A 372 -17.78 40.62 28.08
N SER A 373 -16.57 40.39 28.60
CA SER A 373 -15.35 41.05 28.12
C SER A 373 -14.96 40.57 26.71
N SER A 374 -15.04 39.27 26.46
CA SER A 374 -14.76 38.67 25.14
C SER A 374 -15.78 39.13 24.10
N GLN A 375 -17.04 39.27 24.50
CA GLN A 375 -18.09 39.78 23.60
C GLN A 375 -17.88 41.26 23.22
N ARG A 376 -17.35 42.08 24.14
CA ARG A 376 -16.95 43.47 23.82
C ARG A 376 -15.76 43.54 22.89
N GLN A 377 -14.76 42.68 23.09
CA GLN A 377 -13.55 42.69 22.28
C GLN A 377 -13.81 42.35 20.80
N VAL A 378 -14.80 41.48 20.52
CA VAL A 378 -15.23 41.15 19.15
C VAL A 378 -16.09 42.26 18.53
N LEU A 379 -16.83 43.02 19.34
CA LEU A 379 -17.61 44.18 18.88
C LEU A 379 -16.72 45.39 18.51
N GLU A 380 -15.54 45.49 19.10
CA GLU A 380 -14.59 46.60 18.90
C GLU A 380 -13.58 46.36 17.76
N ASP A 381 -13.51 45.15 17.19
CA ASP A 381 -12.64 44.80 16.05
C ASP A 381 -13.33 45.01 14.69
N GLU A 382 -13.45 46.27 14.27
CA GLU A 382 -14.00 46.64 12.96
C GLU A 382 -13.06 46.31 11.78
N GLU A 383 -11.75 46.19 12.02
CA GLU A 383 -10.73 45.99 10.97
C GLU A 383 -10.76 44.55 10.40
N HIS A 384 -11.15 43.56 11.22
CA HIS A 384 -11.25 42.14 10.81
C HIS A 384 -12.70 41.64 10.66
N GLY A 385 -13.69 42.54 10.63
CA GLY A 385 -15.09 42.20 10.32
C GLY A 385 -15.89 41.62 11.49
N GLY A 386 -15.57 41.96 12.74
CA GLY A 386 -16.27 41.50 13.96
C GLY A 386 -17.81 41.54 13.90
N PRO A 387 -18.45 42.60 13.36
CA PRO A 387 -19.91 42.65 13.20
C PRO A 387 -20.48 41.62 12.21
N GLN A 388 -19.73 41.24 11.18
CA GLN A 388 -20.13 40.20 10.22
C GLN A 388 -20.04 38.79 10.84
N ILE A 389 -18.99 38.56 11.64
CA ILE A 389 -18.77 37.29 12.35
C ILE A 389 -19.93 37.03 13.33
N LEU A 390 -20.34 38.04 14.10
CA LEU A 390 -21.46 37.92 15.04
C LEU A 390 -22.81 37.68 14.33
N GLN A 391 -23.01 38.26 13.15
CA GLN A 391 -24.23 38.02 12.36
C GLN A 391 -24.25 36.61 11.77
N GLU A 392 -23.10 36.08 11.35
CA GLU A 392 -22.98 34.72 10.82
C GLU A 392 -23.14 33.68 11.93
N GLU A 393 -22.54 33.90 13.11
CA GLU A 393 -22.72 33.07 14.29
C GLU A 393 -24.19 33.04 14.75
N ALA A 394 -24.87 34.19 14.77
CA ALA A 394 -26.30 34.26 15.08
C ALA A 394 -27.18 33.59 14.02
N ARG A 395 -26.73 33.53 12.75
CA ARG A 395 -27.44 32.82 11.67
C ARG A 395 -27.25 31.32 11.82
N GLU A 396 -26.02 30.87 12.07
CA GLU A 396 -25.69 29.46 12.29
C GLU A 396 -26.35 28.90 13.56
N GLU A 397 -26.38 29.66 14.67
CA GLU A 397 -27.06 29.23 15.89
C GLU A 397 -28.58 29.06 15.67
N LYS A 398 -29.19 29.94 14.84
CA LYS A 398 -30.59 29.80 14.41
C LYS A 398 -30.80 28.58 13.52
N GLU A 399 -29.89 28.30 12.59
CA GLU A 399 -29.94 27.13 11.72
C GLU A 399 -29.79 25.82 12.50
N VAL A 400 -28.87 25.76 13.46
CA VAL A 400 -28.67 24.63 14.37
C VAL A 400 -29.88 24.42 15.27
N ARG A 401 -30.45 25.49 15.86
CA ARG A 401 -31.71 25.40 16.63
C ARG A 401 -32.88 24.93 15.77
N GLN A 402 -32.97 25.35 14.52
CA GLN A 402 -34.02 24.89 13.59
C GLN A 402 -33.82 23.44 13.14
N ALA A 403 -32.58 23.01 12.88
CA ALA A 403 -32.24 21.63 12.52
C ALA A 403 -32.51 20.66 13.69
N SER A 404 -32.16 21.07 14.91
CA SER A 404 -32.48 20.34 16.15
C SER A 404 -33.99 20.21 16.36
N ARG A 405 -34.76 21.30 16.19
CA ARG A 405 -36.23 21.26 16.25
C ARG A 405 -36.87 20.37 15.19
N ARG A 406 -36.34 20.35 13.96
CA ARG A 406 -36.78 19.45 12.88
C ARG A 406 -36.50 17.98 13.21
N SER A 407 -35.35 17.67 13.80
CA SER A 407 -34.96 16.32 14.25
C SER A 407 -35.88 15.78 15.35
N VAL A 408 -36.19 16.61 16.36
CA VAL A 408 -37.10 16.25 17.46
C VAL A 408 -38.54 16.02 16.95
N ARG A 409 -39.03 16.87 16.05
CA ARG A 409 -40.37 16.72 15.44
C ARG A 409 -40.48 15.43 14.60
N ARG A 410 -39.43 15.05 13.87
CA ARG A 410 -39.40 13.81 13.07
C ARG A 410 -39.39 12.54 13.92
N LYS A 411 -38.74 12.56 15.09
CA LYS A 411 -38.80 11.46 16.07
C LYS A 411 -40.18 11.36 16.73
N SER A 412 -40.82 12.49 17.06
CA SER A 412 -42.16 12.51 17.65
C SER A 412 -43.25 11.98 16.70
N VAL A 413 -43.22 12.35 15.42
CA VAL A 413 -44.21 11.88 14.43
C VAL A 413 -44.09 10.36 14.17
N LYS A 414 -42.86 9.83 14.16
CA LYS A 414 -42.62 8.39 13.96
C LYS A 414 -43.14 7.55 15.14
N SER A 415 -42.96 8.04 16.37
CA SER A 415 -43.48 7.41 17.59
C SER A 415 -45.02 7.39 17.66
N ILE A 416 -45.69 8.44 17.16
CA ILE A 416 -47.16 8.52 17.11
C ILE A 416 -47.73 7.57 16.03
N SER A 417 -47.09 7.48 14.86
CA SER A 417 -47.51 6.58 13.78
C SER A 417 -47.43 5.10 14.19
N GLU A 418 -46.41 4.72 14.97
CA GLU A 418 -46.26 3.35 15.48
C GLU A 418 -47.28 3.02 16.58
N HIS A 419 -47.72 4.00 17.36
CA HIS A 419 -48.80 3.83 18.34
C HIS A 419 -50.19 3.67 17.71
N ILE A 420 -50.48 4.37 16.61
CA ILE A 420 -51.78 4.28 15.92
C ILE A 420 -51.94 2.95 15.16
N ALA A 421 -50.85 2.40 14.60
CA ALA A 421 -50.89 1.12 13.89
C ALA A 421 -51.16 -0.09 14.81
N GLY A 422 -50.79 0.00 16.09
CA GLY A 422 -51.04 -1.06 17.08
C GLY A 422 -52.49 -1.16 17.59
N LEU A 423 -53.31 -0.12 17.37
CA LEU A 423 -54.67 -0.03 17.92
C LEU A 423 -55.76 -0.57 16.98
N HIS A 424 -55.46 -0.85 15.71
CA HIS A 424 -56.45 -1.32 14.73
C HIS A 424 -56.51 -2.85 14.51
N SER A 425 -55.72 -3.66 15.23
CA SER A 425 -55.65 -5.12 15.01
C SER A 425 -56.26 -6.00 16.12
N ARG A 426 -57.03 -5.44 17.05
CA ARG A 426 -57.70 -6.23 18.10
C ARG A 426 -59.13 -5.75 18.37
N SER A 427 -60.09 -6.19 17.58
CA SER A 427 -61.45 -6.56 18.04
C SER A 427 -62.32 -7.02 16.86
N THR A 428 -62.60 -8.31 16.78
CA THR A 428 -63.95 -8.88 16.53
C THR A 428 -63.88 -10.39 16.66
N ALA A 429 -64.54 -10.91 17.69
CA ALA A 429 -64.79 -12.33 17.91
C ALA A 429 -66.03 -12.79 17.13
N ILE A 430 -65.92 -13.98 16.52
CA ILE A 430 -66.84 -15.14 16.60
C ILE A 430 -68.36 -14.87 16.58
N LEU A 431 -69.07 -15.39 15.54
CA LEU A 431 -70.18 -16.38 15.62
C LEU A 431 -71.07 -16.32 14.36
N HIS A 432 -71.15 -17.42 13.60
CA HIS A 432 -72.41 -18.13 13.31
C HIS A 432 -72.16 -19.45 12.56
N ALA A 433 -72.78 -20.51 13.07
CA ALA A 433 -72.94 -21.82 12.44
C ALA A 433 -74.26 -21.87 11.63
N ASP A 434 -74.26 -22.63 10.53
CA ASP A 434 -75.22 -23.69 10.14
C ASP A 434 -75.41 -23.80 8.61
N GLY A 435 -75.52 -25.05 8.13
CA GLY A 435 -76.37 -25.38 6.98
C GLY A 435 -75.75 -26.12 5.79
N MET A 436 -75.93 -27.44 5.79
CA MET A 436 -76.03 -28.40 4.67
C MET A 436 -76.08 -27.87 3.21
N HIS A 437 -75.20 -28.39 2.33
CA HIS A 437 -75.53 -29.42 1.32
C HIS A 437 -74.29 -29.92 0.58
#